data_AF-A0A6I7QUP9-F1
#
_entry.id   AF-A0A6I7QUP9-F1
#
_cell.length_a   1.000
_cell.length_b   1.000
_cell.length_c   1.000
_cell.angle_alpha   90.00
_cell.angle_beta   90.00
_cell.angle_gamma   90.00
#
_symmetry.space_group_name_H-M   'P 1'
#
loop_
_entity.id
_entity.type
_entity.pdbx_description
1 polymer ?
#
loop_
_entity_poly.entity_id
_entity_poly.type
_entity_poly.pdbx_seq_one_letter_code
_entity_poly.pdbx_strand_id
1 'polypeptide(L)'
;GAATGSDTGAAGNGNDEDAPVGRGGFVVAPWDGDPVTEARIKEETRATIRVLPPGNEQDAQGRSCIFSGKPARYMAVFAKAY
;
A
#
# COMPACT_ATOMS: atom_id res chain seq x y z
N GLY A 1 43.36 -28.35 17.18
CA GLY A 1 43.55 -26.94 16.80
C GLY A 1 43.91 -26.88 15.33
N ALA A 2 43.09 -26.20 14.54
CA ALA A 2 43.45 -25.56 13.27
C ALA A 2 42.19 -24.85 12.78
N ALA A 3 42.22 -23.52 12.81
CA ALA A 3 41.26 -22.68 12.12
C ALA A 3 41.58 -22.70 10.63
N THR A 4 40.56 -22.82 9.79
CA THR A 4 40.56 -22.23 8.44
C THR A 4 39.17 -21.65 8.23
N GLY A 5 39.09 -20.32 8.14
CA GLY A 5 37.93 -19.62 7.61
C GLY A 5 38.01 -19.56 6.08
N SER A 6 36.87 -19.25 5.47
CA SER A 6 36.63 -18.52 4.20
C SER A 6 35.20 -18.86 3.82
N ASP A 7 34.26 -18.05 4.28
CA ASP A 7 33.59 -17.07 3.42
C ASP A 7 32.76 -17.72 2.32
N THR A 8 31.45 -17.74 2.56
CA THR A 8 30.48 -17.71 1.48
C THR A 8 29.41 -16.72 1.90
N GLY A 9 29.77 -15.44 1.88
CA GLY A 9 28.80 -14.39 1.66
C GLY A 9 28.23 -14.54 0.26
N ALA A 10 26.95 -14.89 0.14
CA ALA A 10 26.24 -14.86 -1.13
C ALA A 10 24.85 -14.24 -0.94
N ALA A 11 24.72 -13.06 -1.52
CA ALA A 11 23.51 -12.41 -2.00
C ALA A 11 22.47 -11.99 -0.95
N GLY A 12 22.80 -10.91 -0.22
CA GLY A 12 21.77 -9.93 0.12
C GLY A 12 21.30 -9.26 -1.17
N ASN A 13 20.08 -9.54 -1.62
CA ASN A 13 19.43 -8.77 -2.68
C ASN A 13 18.83 -7.51 -2.05
N GLY A 14 19.72 -6.64 -1.56
CA GLY A 14 19.40 -5.27 -1.17
C GLY A 14 19.37 -4.42 -2.43
N ASN A 15 18.18 -4.33 -3.04
CA ASN A 15 17.85 -3.24 -3.92
C ASN A 15 16.80 -2.40 -3.20
N ASP A 16 17.25 -1.68 -2.17
CA ASP A 16 16.66 -0.42 -1.74
C ASP A 16 16.85 0.58 -2.90
N GLU A 17 16.12 0.36 -3.99
CA GLU A 17 16.07 1.31 -5.09
C GLU A 17 15.29 2.51 -4.58
N ASP A 18 16.03 3.60 -4.36
CA ASP A 18 15.60 5.00 -4.36
C ASP A 18 14.45 5.24 -5.35
N ALA A 19 13.23 4.87 -4.95
CA ALA A 19 12.04 5.16 -5.71
C ALA A 19 11.89 6.69 -5.69
N PRO A 20 11.94 7.38 -6.84
CA PRO A 20 11.86 8.82 -6.86
C PRO A 20 10.52 9.23 -6.27
N VAL A 21 10.58 9.81 -5.07
CA VAL A 21 9.47 10.50 -4.39
C VAL A 21 9.14 11.73 -5.26
N GLY A 22 8.41 11.52 -6.36
CA GLY A 22 8.24 12.57 -7.36
C GLY A 22 7.38 12.27 -8.58
N ARG A 23 6.74 11.10 -8.69
CA ARG A 23 5.75 10.85 -9.76
C ARG A 23 4.44 10.38 -9.15
N GLY A 24 3.38 11.15 -9.32
CA GLY A 24 2.04 10.79 -8.84
C GLY A 24 1.64 9.41 -9.37
N GLY A 25 1.57 8.43 -8.47
CA GLY A 25 1.15 7.06 -8.77
C GLY A 25 -0.26 6.77 -8.28
N PHE A 26 -0.83 5.67 -8.79
CA PHE A 26 -2.07 5.09 -8.29
C PHE A 26 -1.75 3.96 -7.30
N VAL A 27 -2.51 3.87 -6.21
CA VAL A 27 -2.40 2.81 -5.20
C VAL A 27 -3.76 2.14 -5.05
N VAL A 28 -3.80 0.81 -5.15
CA VAL A 28 -5.03 0.03 -4.87
C VAL A 28 -4.96 -0.46 -3.43
N ALA A 29 -5.95 -0.12 -2.61
CA ALA A 29 -5.96 -0.47 -1.19
C ALA A 29 -7.37 -0.79 -0.67
N PRO A 30 -7.49 -1.69 0.34
CA PRO A 30 -8.76 -1.95 1.00
C PRO A 30 -9.23 -0.72 1.78
N TRP A 31 -10.50 -0.38 1.59
CA TRP A 31 -11.19 0.76 2.18
C TRP A 31 -12.53 0.31 2.79
N ASP A 32 -12.90 0.89 3.92
CA ASP A 32 -14.11 0.57 4.68
C ASP A 32 -15.39 1.15 4.06
N GLY A 33 -15.27 2.07 3.10
CA GLY A 33 -16.43 2.75 2.50
C GLY A 33 -16.97 3.92 3.34
N ASP A 34 -16.28 4.29 4.41
CA ASP A 34 -16.69 5.37 5.31
C ASP A 34 -16.17 6.72 4.78
N PRO A 35 -17.04 7.71 4.50
CA PRO A 35 -16.61 9.04 4.09
C PRO A 35 -15.71 9.74 5.11
N VAL A 36 -15.81 9.40 6.40
CA VAL A 36 -14.93 9.93 7.44
C VAL A 36 -13.50 9.44 7.21
N THR A 37 -13.34 8.16 6.88
CA THR A 37 -12.04 7.57 6.56
C THR A 37 -11.49 8.16 5.26
N GLU A 38 -12.33 8.38 4.24
CA GLU A 38 -11.92 9.04 2.99
C GLU A 38 -11.41 10.47 3.23
N ALA A 39 -12.13 11.26 4.02
CA ALA A 39 -11.73 12.62 4.37
C ALA A 39 -10.36 12.65 5.07
N ARG A 40 -10.15 11.74 6.02
CA ARG A 40 -8.86 11.61 6.70
C ARG A 40 -7.73 11.18 5.77
N ILE A 41 -7.98 10.23 4.86
CA ILE A 41 -7.00 9.84 3.83
C ILE A 41 -6.61 11.07 3.00
N LYS A 42 -7.58 11.89 2.59
CA LYS A 42 -7.31 13.12 1.84
C LYS A 42 -6.52 14.16 2.65
N GLU A 43 -6.87 14.39 3.91
CA GLU A 43 -6.18 15.36 4.76
C GLU A 43 -4.75 14.94 5.08
N GLU A 44 -4.54 13.67 5.44
CA GLU A 44 -3.25 13.15 5.90
C GLU A 44 -2.30 12.84 4.72
N THR A 45 -2.82 12.34 3.59
CA THR A 45 -1.99 11.85 2.46
C THR A 45 -2.11 12.68 1.19
N ARG A 46 -3.10 13.58 1.11
CA ARG A 46 -3.53 14.25 -0.12
C ARG A 46 -4.01 13.30 -1.21
N ALA A 47 -4.27 12.02 -0.91
CA ALA A 47 -4.82 11.08 -1.88
C ALA A 47 -6.36 11.12 -1.88
N THR A 48 -6.95 10.89 -3.04
CA THR A 48 -8.41 10.77 -3.22
C THR A 48 -8.73 9.51 -3.99
N ILE A 49 -9.92 8.95 -3.77
CA ILE A 49 -10.42 7.81 -4.54
C ILE A 49 -10.63 8.26 -5.99
N ARG A 50 -10.03 7.54 -6.93
CA ARG A 50 -10.15 7.79 -8.37
C ARG A 50 -11.17 6.86 -9.02
N VAL A 51 -11.19 5.60 -8.59
CA VAL A 51 -12.12 4.58 -9.10
C VAL A 51 -12.32 3.45 -8.09
N LEU A 52 -13.52 2.88 -8.05
CA LEU A 52 -13.82 1.59 -7.45
C LEU A 52 -13.99 0.57 -8.59
N PRO A 53 -13.00 -0.31 -8.84
CA PRO A 53 -13.05 -1.23 -9.98
C PRO A 53 -14.23 -2.22 -9.92
N PRO A 54 -14.72 -2.76 -11.04
CA PRO A 54 -15.68 -3.87 -10.99
C PRO A 54 -15.14 -5.04 -10.16
N GLY A 55 -15.99 -5.68 -9.35
CA GLY A 55 -15.60 -6.79 -8.47
C GLY A 55 -14.89 -6.38 -7.16
N ASN A 56 -14.69 -5.08 -6.93
CA ASN A 56 -13.94 -4.59 -5.78
C ASN A 56 -14.50 -5.03 -4.41
N GLU A 57 -15.80 -5.25 -4.28
CA GLU A 57 -16.43 -5.73 -3.04
C GLU A 57 -16.03 -7.18 -2.74
N GLN A 58 -15.96 -8.02 -3.78
CA GLN A 58 -15.54 -9.41 -3.66
C GLN A 58 -14.07 -9.50 -3.26
N ASP A 59 -13.22 -8.67 -3.90
CA ASP A 59 -11.79 -8.61 -3.62
C ASP A 59 -11.46 -8.06 -2.21
N ALA A 60 -12.36 -7.27 -1.64
CA ALA A 60 -12.24 -6.72 -0.29
C ALA A 60 -12.59 -7.73 0.82
N GLN A 61 -13.22 -8.86 0.49
CA GLN A 61 -13.66 -9.83 1.49
C GLN A 61 -12.49 -10.35 2.35
N GLY A 62 -12.67 -10.34 3.66
CA GLY A 62 -11.66 -10.78 4.63
C GLY A 62 -10.49 -9.81 4.81
N ARG A 63 -10.50 -8.64 4.16
CA ARG A 63 -9.48 -7.60 4.34
C ARG A 63 -9.92 -6.56 5.35
N SER A 64 -8.96 -5.89 5.95
CA SER A 64 -9.18 -4.71 6.79
C SER A 64 -8.80 -3.45 6.03
N CYS A 65 -9.55 -2.38 6.27
CA CYS A 65 -9.26 -1.05 5.76
C CYS A 65 -7.86 -0.62 6.21
N ILE A 66 -7.04 -0.13 5.28
CA ILE A 66 -5.65 0.27 5.56
C ILE A 66 -5.55 1.42 6.57
N PHE A 67 -6.63 2.15 6.79
CA PHE A 67 -6.63 3.39 7.55
C PHE A 67 -7.38 3.30 8.87
N SER A 68 -8.57 2.67 8.87
CA SER A 68 -9.41 2.54 10.06
C SER A 68 -9.24 1.20 10.79
N GLY A 69 -8.64 0.19 10.15
CA GLY A 69 -8.56 -1.17 10.67
C GLY A 69 -9.89 -1.94 10.71
N LYS A 70 -11.01 -1.28 10.38
CA LYS A 70 -12.33 -1.92 10.24
C LYS A 70 -12.36 -2.89 9.06
N PRO A 71 -13.32 -3.83 8.99
CA PRO A 71 -13.52 -4.65 7.79
C PRO A 71 -13.65 -3.77 6.54
N ALA A 72 -12.90 -4.12 5.50
CA ALA A 72 -12.96 -3.42 4.22
C ALA A 72 -14.23 -3.81 3.48
N ARG A 73 -14.88 -2.82 2.87
CA ARG A 73 -16.02 -3.03 1.98
C ARG A 73 -15.60 -3.03 0.52
N TYR A 74 -14.55 -2.27 0.18
CA TYR A 74 -14.15 -2.01 -1.19
C TYR A 74 -12.64 -2.09 -1.35
N MET A 75 -12.17 -2.54 -2.51
CA MET A 75 -10.82 -2.22 -3.00
C MET A 75 -10.87 -0.92 -3.80
N ALA A 76 -10.24 0.13 -3.29
CA ALA A 76 -10.30 1.46 -3.89
C ALA A 76 -8.95 1.84 -4.51
N VAL A 77 -9.00 2.50 -5.67
CA VAL A 77 -7.81 3.09 -6.31
C VAL A 77 -7.67 4.52 -5.85
N PHE A 78 -6.62 4.82 -5.11
CA PHE A 78 -6.25 6.15 -4.65
C PHE A 78 -5.16 6.75 -5.53
N ALA A 79 -5.17 8.07 -5.69
CA ALA A 79 -4.02 8.81 -6.21
C ALA A 79 -3.92 10.18 -5.55
N LYS A 80 -2.69 10.69 -5.45
CA LYS A 80 -2.44 12.04 -4.94
C LYS A 80 -3.23 13.06 -5.75
N ALA A 81 -3.97 13.91 -5.07
CA ALA A 81 -4.56 15.11 -5.63
C ALA A 81 -3.46 16.17 -5.79
N TYR A 82 -3.58 16.97 -6.84
CA TYR A 82 -2.67 18.08 -7.15
C TYR A 82 -2.66 19.12 -6.02
#